data_AF-A0A096AAX2-F1
#
_entry.id   AF-A0A096AAX2-F1
#
_cell.length_a   1.000
_cell.length_b   1.000
_cell.length_c   1.000
_cell.angle_alpha   90.00
_cell.angle_beta   90.00
_cell.angle_gamma   90.00
#
_symmetry.space_group_name_H-M   'P 1'
#
loop_
_entity.id
_entity.type
_entity.pdbx_description
1 polymer ?
#
loop_
_entity_poly.entity_id
_entity_poly.type
_entity_poly.pdbx_seq_one_letter_code
_entity_poly.pdbx_strand_id
1 'polypeptide(L)'
;MLVDNKNLLTINTNNMERTYNVLLTYDIDSRHTEVRNTLIEEYGFKDIIIGNNGTRCYLPNTTLLKRNTTKEDVHNIIKNVCKMLNANLKRTISSECSNWIALQGEKF
;
A
#
# COMPACT_ATOMS: atom_id res chain seq x y z
N MET A 1 32.71 30.60 -37.35
CA MET A 1 31.63 29.67 -36.95
C MET A 1 32.02 29.05 -35.63
N LEU A 2 31.52 29.62 -34.54
CA LEU A 2 31.51 28.97 -33.23
C LEU A 2 30.03 28.79 -32.91
N VAL A 3 29.58 27.54 -32.88
CA VAL A 3 28.19 27.19 -32.57
C VAL A 3 28.10 27.18 -31.05
N ASP A 4 27.48 28.20 -30.49
CA ASP A 4 27.25 28.30 -29.05
C ASP A 4 26.33 27.16 -28.59
N ASN A 5 26.86 26.35 -27.67
CA ASN A 5 26.23 25.24 -26.97
C ASN A 5 25.08 25.75 -26.07
N LYS A 6 23.93 26.10 -26.64
CA LYS A 6 22.67 26.32 -25.90
C LYS A 6 21.74 25.11 -25.96
N ASN A 7 22.28 23.93 -25.63
CA ASN A 7 21.50 22.69 -25.55
C ASN A 7 21.66 21.97 -24.21
N LEU A 8 21.66 22.74 -23.12
CA LEU A 8 21.43 22.19 -21.79
C LEU A 8 20.42 23.08 -21.07
N LEU A 9 19.15 22.70 -21.16
CA LEU A 9 18.15 22.75 -20.09
C LEU A 9 16.90 22.03 -20.59
N THR A 10 17.05 20.78 -21.02
CA THR A 10 15.93 19.84 -20.98
C THR A 10 15.73 19.53 -19.50
N ILE A 11 14.92 20.33 -18.83
CA ILE A 11 14.43 20.01 -17.50
C ILE A 11 13.58 18.76 -17.69
N ASN A 12 14.19 17.59 -17.49
CA ASN A 12 13.45 16.36 -17.26
C ASN A 12 12.73 16.59 -15.94
N THR A 13 11.52 17.15 -16.01
CA THR A 13 10.54 17.04 -14.94
C THR A 13 10.28 15.55 -14.80
N ASN A 14 11.08 14.88 -13.97
CA ASN A 14 10.87 13.52 -13.55
C ASN A 14 9.40 13.42 -13.17
N ASN A 15 8.64 12.60 -13.90
CA ASN A 15 7.28 12.22 -13.55
C ASN A 15 7.35 11.52 -12.19
N MET A 16 7.39 12.28 -11.10
CA MET A 16 7.23 11.74 -9.75
C MET A 16 5.80 11.23 -9.70
N GLU A 17 5.67 9.91 -9.72
CA GLU A 17 4.38 9.27 -9.57
C GLU A 17 3.76 9.72 -8.24
N ARG A 18 2.54 10.26 -8.33
CA ARG A 18 1.83 10.76 -7.15
C ARG A 18 1.64 9.58 -6.19
N THR A 19 2.14 9.72 -4.97
CA THR A 19 1.89 8.76 -3.91
C THR A 19 0.66 9.13 -3.09
N TYR A 20 0.02 8.11 -2.52
CA TYR A 20 -1.19 8.23 -1.71
C TYR A 20 -1.29 7.09 -0.70
N ASN A 21 -2.35 7.10 0.10
CA ASN A 21 -2.68 5.96 0.96
C ASN A 21 -3.39 4.89 0.13
N VAL A 22 -3.02 3.64 0.32
CA VAL A 22 -3.62 2.50 -0.38
C VAL A 22 -4.19 1.53 0.63
N LEU A 23 -5.45 1.17 0.45
CA LEU A 23 -6.08 0.07 1.15
C LEU A 23 -5.83 -1.20 0.35
N LEU A 24 -5.16 -2.16 0.96
CA LEU A 24 -4.99 -3.53 0.49
C LEU A 24 -6.07 -4.38 1.15
N THR A 25 -6.83 -5.12 0.36
CA THR A 25 -7.60 -6.27 0.86
C THR A 25 -7.31 -7.50 0.04
N TYR A 26 -7.13 -8.64 0.68
CA TYR A 26 -6.65 -9.85 0.03
C TYR A 26 -7.29 -11.12 0.58
N ASP A 27 -7.18 -12.19 -0.20
CA ASP A 27 -7.67 -13.51 0.14
C ASP A 27 -6.59 -14.54 -0.22
N ILE A 28 -6.24 -15.40 0.73
CA ILE A 28 -5.18 -16.41 0.64
C ILE A 28 -5.70 -17.73 1.23
N ASP A 29 -5.15 -18.86 0.81
CA ASP A 29 -5.61 -20.18 1.29
C ASP A 29 -4.95 -20.66 2.59
N SER A 30 -3.81 -20.09 2.94
CA SER A 30 -2.98 -20.55 4.04
C SER A 30 -2.06 -19.44 4.52
N ARG A 31 -1.42 -19.65 5.68
CA ARG A 31 -0.40 -18.76 6.24
C ARG A 31 -0.88 -17.32 6.49
N HIS A 32 -2.14 -17.17 6.91
CA HIS A 32 -2.77 -15.87 7.09
C HIS A 32 -2.02 -14.97 8.06
N THR A 33 -1.60 -15.52 9.20
CA THR A 33 -0.89 -14.78 10.23
C THR A 33 0.50 -14.38 9.76
N GLU A 34 1.23 -15.28 9.11
CA GLU A 34 2.59 -15.03 8.63
C GLU A 34 2.58 -13.97 7.53
N VAL A 35 1.71 -14.09 6.53
CA VAL A 35 1.57 -13.07 5.46
C VAL A 35 1.22 -11.72 6.06
N ARG A 36 0.26 -11.67 6.98
CA ARG A 36 -0.17 -10.41 7.63
C ARG A 36 0.97 -9.78 8.43
N ASN A 37 1.69 -10.56 9.23
CA ASN A 37 2.79 -10.07 10.05
C ASN A 37 3.94 -9.57 9.20
N THR A 38 4.34 -10.31 8.15
CA THR A 38 5.36 -9.85 7.19
C THR A 38 4.98 -8.51 6.56
N LEU A 39 3.72 -8.33 6.12
CA LEU A 39 3.27 -7.04 5.56
C LEU A 39 3.40 -5.89 6.57
N ILE A 40 3.07 -6.12 7.85
CA ILE A 40 3.11 -5.09 8.88
C ILE A 40 4.55 -4.80 9.32
N GLU A 41 5.32 -5.83 9.63
CA GLU A 41 6.62 -5.75 10.28
C GLU A 41 7.73 -5.37 9.29
N GLU A 42 7.70 -5.94 8.08
CA GLU A 42 8.75 -5.74 7.08
C GLU A 42 8.41 -4.64 6.08
N TYR A 43 7.13 -4.53 5.69
CA TYR A 43 6.68 -3.57 4.67
C TYR A 43 5.94 -2.36 5.25
N GLY A 44 5.77 -2.29 6.57
CA GLY A 44 5.22 -1.13 7.27
C GLY A 44 3.74 -0.87 7.02
N PHE A 45 2.98 -1.89 6.61
CA PHE A 45 1.52 -1.81 6.54
C PHE A 45 0.93 -1.57 7.94
N LYS A 46 -0.28 -1.03 8.00
CA LYS A 46 -1.01 -0.71 9.24
C LYS A 46 -2.37 -1.38 9.21
N ASP A 47 -2.76 -1.93 10.35
CA ASP A 47 -4.07 -2.51 10.59
C ASP A 47 -5.03 -1.53 11.28
N ILE A 48 -4.62 -0.27 11.40
CA ILE A 48 -5.41 0.79 12.03
C ILE A 48 -5.37 2.03 11.13
N ILE A 49 -6.54 2.64 10.94
CA ILE A 49 -6.70 3.99 10.39
C ILE A 49 -7.21 4.90 11.51
N ILE A 50 -6.82 6.18 11.51
CA ILE A 50 -7.35 7.16 12.46
C ILE A 50 -8.52 7.89 11.80
N GLY A 51 -9.70 7.81 12.41
CA GLY A 51 -10.92 8.51 11.99
C GLY A 51 -10.83 10.02 12.20
N ASN A 52 -11.73 10.75 11.56
CA ASN A 52 -11.77 12.22 11.62
C ASN A 52 -11.99 12.77 13.05
N ASN A 53 -12.57 11.97 13.94
CA ASN A 53 -12.74 12.30 15.36
C ASN A 53 -11.55 11.88 16.24
N GLY A 54 -10.43 11.44 15.64
CA GLY A 54 -9.24 10.97 16.35
C GLY A 54 -9.33 9.53 16.87
N THR A 55 -10.46 8.85 16.68
CA THR A 55 -10.65 7.48 17.15
C THR A 55 -9.95 6.48 16.21
N ARG A 56 -9.41 5.40 16.78
CA ARG A 56 -8.84 4.29 16.00
C ARG A 56 -9.94 3.48 15.34
N CYS A 57 -9.76 3.18 14.06
CA CYS A 57 -10.57 2.25 13.29
C CYS A 57 -9.71 1.02 12.98
N TYR A 58 -10.06 -0.12 13.56
CA TYR A 58 -9.34 -1.37 13.34
C TYR A 58 -9.81 -2.01 12.04
N LEU A 59 -8.86 -2.39 11.18
CA LEU A 59 -9.15 -2.99 9.90
C LEU A 59 -9.39 -4.50 10.05
N PRO A 60 -10.25 -5.10 9.19
CA PRO A 60 -10.39 -6.54 9.10
C PRO A 60 -9.05 -7.26 8.94
N ASN A 61 -8.95 -8.52 9.38
CA ASN A 61 -7.69 -9.28 9.33
C ASN A 61 -7.07 -9.39 7.93
N THR A 62 -7.88 -9.34 6.89
CA THR A 62 -7.48 -9.41 5.47
C THR A 62 -7.35 -8.04 4.82
N THR A 63 -7.45 -6.95 5.57
CA THR A 63 -7.38 -5.57 5.08
C THR A 63 -6.30 -4.80 5.82
N LEU A 64 -5.42 -4.11 5.09
CA LEU A 64 -4.33 -3.32 5.64
C LEU A 64 -4.16 -2.01 4.86
N LEU A 65 -3.62 -0.98 5.52
CA LEU A 65 -3.30 0.31 4.93
C LEU A 65 -1.79 0.45 4.71
N LYS A 66 -1.38 0.88 3.52
CA LYS A 66 -0.03 1.37 3.24
C LYS A 66 -0.07 2.86 2.90
N ARG A 67 0.78 3.65 3.54
CA ARG A 67 0.88 5.10 3.31
C ARG A 67 2.02 5.43 2.34
N ASN A 68 1.89 6.56 1.66
CA ASN A 68 2.90 7.15 0.77
C ASN A 68 3.43 6.14 -0.27
N THR A 69 2.52 5.51 -0.99
CA THR A 69 2.81 4.46 -1.99
C THR A 69 1.87 4.57 -3.18
N THR A 70 1.94 3.62 -4.11
CA THR A 70 1.01 3.45 -5.22
C THR A 70 0.26 2.12 -5.10
N LYS A 71 -0.86 2.01 -5.79
CA LYS A 71 -1.65 0.75 -5.82
C LYS A 71 -0.87 -0.38 -6.49
N GLU A 72 -0.06 -0.07 -7.50
CA GLU A 72 0.84 -0.99 -8.20
C GLU A 72 1.91 -1.56 -7.27
N ASP A 73 2.58 -0.70 -6.49
CA ASP A 73 3.58 -1.13 -5.50
C ASP A 73 2.97 -2.08 -4.47
N VAL A 74 1.83 -1.71 -3.90
CA VAL A 74 1.12 -2.54 -2.92
C VAL A 74 0.70 -3.88 -3.52
N HIS A 75 0.20 -3.88 -4.75
CA HIS A 75 -0.17 -5.11 -5.46
C HIS A 75 1.04 -6.03 -5.69
N ASN A 76 2.20 -5.47 -6.01
CA ASN A 76 3.44 -6.22 -6.19
C ASN A 76 3.98 -6.76 -4.86
N ILE A 77 3.92 -5.97 -3.78
CA ILE A 77 4.35 -6.39 -2.45
C ILE A 77 3.57 -7.64 -1.99
N ILE A 78 2.24 -7.63 -2.03
CA ILE A 78 1.45 -8.79 -1.56
C ILE A 78 1.75 -10.05 -2.39
N LYS A 79 1.92 -9.92 -3.71
CA LYS A 79 2.31 -11.06 -4.57
C LYS A 79 3.67 -11.63 -4.18
N ASN A 80 4.64 -10.76 -3.90
CA ASN A 80 5.99 -11.16 -3.50
C ASN A 80 6.00 -11.83 -2.12
N VAL A 81 5.27 -11.27 -1.14
CA VAL A 81 5.14 -11.85 0.19
C VAL A 81 4.48 -13.23 0.13
N CYS A 82 3.37 -13.36 -0.60
CA CYS A 82 2.69 -14.65 -0.76
C CYS A 82 3.61 -15.68 -1.43
N LYS A 83 4.35 -15.28 -2.48
CA LYS A 83 5.33 -16.15 -3.15
C LYS A 83 6.46 -16.58 -2.19
N MET A 84 7.03 -15.64 -1.43
CA MET A 84 8.11 -15.90 -0.47
C MET A 84 7.69 -16.93 0.59
N LEU A 85 6.46 -16.81 1.08
CA LEU A 85 5.91 -17.68 2.12
C LEU A 85 5.25 -18.95 1.58
N ASN A 86 5.24 -19.16 0.27
CA ASN A 86 4.51 -20.26 -0.37
C ASN A 86 3.03 -20.30 0.03
N ALA A 87 2.38 -19.14 0.03
CA ALA A 87 0.93 -18.95 0.21
C ALA A 87 0.27 -18.61 -1.13
N ASN A 88 -0.91 -19.14 -1.41
CA ASN A 88 -1.59 -18.89 -2.68
C ASN A 88 -2.51 -17.67 -2.57
N LEU A 89 -2.19 -16.59 -3.28
CA LEU A 89 -3.03 -15.40 -3.39
C LEU A 89 -4.22 -15.65 -4.32
N LYS A 90 -5.42 -15.80 -3.74
CA LYS A 90 -6.67 -16.06 -4.47
C LYS A 90 -7.26 -14.80 -5.05
N ARG A 91 -7.31 -13.72 -4.27
CA ARG A 91 -7.89 -12.43 -4.65
C ARG A 91 -7.12 -11.29 -3.99
N THR A 92 -7.11 -10.13 -4.64
CA THR A 92 -6.51 -8.92 -4.08
C THR A 92 -7.10 -7.67 -4.71
N ILE A 93 -7.28 -6.62 -3.91
CA ILE A 93 -7.62 -5.27 -4.33
C ILE A 93 -6.64 -4.33 -3.65
N SER A 94 -5.95 -3.52 -4.45
CA SER A 94 -5.16 -2.37 -4.01
C SER A 94 -5.86 -1.12 -4.50
N SER A 95 -6.44 -0.32 -3.61
CA SER A 95 -7.21 0.87 -3.97
C SER A 95 -6.68 2.11 -3.27
N GLU A 96 -6.68 3.26 -3.95
CA GLU A 96 -6.48 4.54 -3.27
C GLU A 96 -7.52 4.69 -2.16
N CYS A 97 -7.07 5.12 -0.98
CA CYS A 97 -7.86 5.30 0.22
C CYS A 97 -7.85 6.78 0.62
N SER A 98 -8.74 7.54 -0.02
CA SER A 98 -8.92 8.99 0.21
C SER A 98 -10.27 9.33 0.84
N ASN A 99 -11.27 8.46 0.70
CA ASN A 99 -12.60 8.61 1.27
C ASN A 99 -13.12 7.25 1.74
N TRP A 100 -13.36 7.10 3.04
CA TRP A 100 -13.65 5.82 3.67
C TRP A 100 -14.52 6.01 4.92
N ILE A 101 -15.22 4.93 5.31
CA ILE A 101 -15.98 4.82 6.55
C ILE A 101 -15.73 3.44 7.15
N ALA A 102 -15.65 3.37 8.48
CA ALA A 102 -15.41 2.13 9.22
C ALA A 102 -16.04 2.23 10.62
N LEU A 103 -16.17 1.08 11.28
CA LEU A 103 -16.48 1.02 12.71
C LEU A 103 -15.32 1.64 13.51
N GLN A 104 -15.65 2.43 14.52
CA GLN A 104 -14.68 3.23 15.27
C GLN A 104 -14.64 2.79 16.73
N GLY A 105 -13.44 2.65 17.29
CA GLY A 105 -13.24 2.33 18.71
C GLY A 105 -13.33 0.86 19.07
N GLU A 106 -13.84 0.00 18.18
CA GLU A 106 -13.95 -1.45 18.41
C GLU A 106 -12.66 -2.16 17.99
N LYS A 107 -11.90 -2.66 18.96
CA LYS A 107 -10.73 -3.50 18.70
C LYS A 107 -11.12 -4.95 18.40
N PHE A 108 -12.32 -5.37 18.86
CA PHE A 108 -12.88 -6.71 18.80
C PHE A 108 -14.40 -6.64 18.81
#